data_AF-A0A7W0A4D7-F1
#
_entry.id   AF-A0A7W0A4D7-F1
#
_cell.length_a   1.000
_cell.length_b   1.000
_cell.length_c   1.000
_cell.angle_alpha   90.00
_cell.angle_beta   90.00
_cell.angle_gamma   90.00
#
_symmetry.space_group_name_H-M   'P 1'
#
loop_
_entity.id
_entity.type
_entity.pdbx_description
1 polymer ?
#
loop_
_entity_poly.entity_id
_entity_poly.type
_entity_poly.pdbx_seq_one_letter_code
_entity_poly.pdbx_strand_id
1 'polypeptide(L)'
;FLPDIDLRTPATRCTDEFACLFAIRYAEKFGEGLVIRPGKSRIRHTYRPASASLPSIEIEPDGTRDVFEQKAAGRKLAALIDSVTDELDAYSRWIGRNPGSSRSLAASALLPAALLAEPGGDVSKLRDWAMRHLERADPAGAPGQALLALWSPDQPDKLSKGESVLLAQLLEHLGVGIEPDVRFGGASLTSADKAVLFRIKAEAPHTATSAYGAAMTLVHLAAAVGSADGQISRAEVKQLGDHVASSLRLTPAEITRLYAHLMWLSGVDIKLTGLKKRLDTLTKPQRRHIGDVLVTVAAADGIISADEVATLRKIFRLLDLDPETLASRLSPSRTTPDQAPAERPIIVRDVGAQEPGYPIPPRQVEERQPQPATPVVFRLDDTTLQRIESETAAVSLLLVDIFDEDQERFVPPRPVTPGDNGTSRVDNAPDCGSDRPIRGLDLPHTRLLRALAERDQWEAAAFEALATKHHVLPDGAIDTINELALDAVEEPAIEGEETLTINAYAMQELLK
;
A
#
# COMPACT_ATOMS: atom_id res chain seq x y z
N PHE A 1 9.34 41.00 0.45
CA PHE A 1 8.14 41.08 1.31
C PHE A 1 6.97 41.61 0.49
N LEU A 2 5.93 40.80 0.31
CA LEU A 2 4.57 41.32 0.22
C LEU A 2 4.03 41.37 1.66
N PRO A 3 3.50 42.50 2.17
CA PRO A 3 2.99 42.57 3.54
C PRO A 3 1.71 41.75 3.74
N ASP A 4 0.97 41.46 2.66
CA ASP A 4 -0.31 40.73 2.66
C ASP A 4 -0.15 39.19 2.59
N ILE A 5 1.08 38.64 2.64
CA ILE A 5 1.33 37.19 2.55
C ILE A 5 2.23 36.74 3.71
N ASP A 6 1.65 35.96 4.62
CA ASP A 6 2.36 35.31 5.73
C ASP A 6 2.93 33.93 5.29
N LEU A 7 4.00 33.48 5.94
CA LEU A 7 4.69 32.23 5.62
C LEU A 7 4.56 31.22 6.77
N ARG A 8 3.64 30.28 6.60
CA ARG A 8 3.41 29.13 7.48
C ARG A 8 4.69 28.32 7.74
N THR A 9 4.71 27.61 8.88
CA THR A 9 5.88 26.90 9.42
C THR A 9 6.68 26.03 8.45
N PRO A 10 6.10 25.28 7.48
CA PRO A 10 6.89 24.57 6.47
C PRO A 10 7.80 25.47 5.64
N ALA A 11 7.31 26.62 5.17
CA ALA A 11 8.08 27.56 4.35
C ALA A 11 9.21 28.26 5.14
N THR A 12 9.10 28.37 6.46
CA THR A 12 10.10 29.01 7.34
C THR A 12 11.04 28.03 8.04
N ARG A 13 10.66 26.75 8.17
CA ARG A 13 11.52 25.66 8.69
C ARG A 13 12.35 24.98 7.62
N CYS A 14 11.80 24.83 6.42
CA CYS A 14 12.38 24.09 5.30
C CYS A 14 12.59 25.05 4.12
N THR A 15 13.38 26.10 4.34
CA THR A 15 13.51 27.24 3.42
C THR A 15 14.03 26.86 2.04
N ASP A 16 14.95 25.90 2.00
CA ASP A 16 15.70 25.54 0.80
C ASP A 16 14.88 24.57 -0.06
N GLU A 17 14.21 23.62 0.60
CA GLU A 17 13.24 22.71 -0.01
C GLU A 17 12.00 23.48 -0.51
N PHE A 18 11.51 24.45 0.27
CA PHE A 18 10.42 25.36 -0.13
C PHE A 18 10.80 26.21 -1.33
N ALA A 19 11.99 26.84 -1.32
CA ALA A 19 12.45 27.67 -2.44
C ALA A 19 12.58 26.85 -3.74
N CYS A 20 13.10 25.62 -3.64
CA CYS A 20 13.23 24.72 -4.78
C CYS A 20 11.86 24.26 -5.31
N LEU A 21 10.98 23.76 -4.44
CA LEU A 21 9.65 23.28 -4.85
C LEU A 21 8.77 24.43 -5.36
N PHE A 22 8.86 25.62 -4.75
CA PHE A 22 8.18 26.81 -5.25
C PHE A 22 8.65 27.18 -6.67
N ALA A 23 9.95 27.13 -6.96
CA ALA A 23 10.45 27.41 -8.30
C ALA A 23 9.91 26.41 -9.35
N ILE A 24 9.87 25.12 -9.02
CA ILE A 24 9.30 24.07 -9.87
C ILE A 24 7.81 24.32 -10.10
N ARG A 25 7.00 24.41 -9.03
CA ARG A 25 5.55 24.64 -9.13
C ARG A 25 5.19 25.98 -9.77
N TYR A 26 6.04 27.00 -9.65
CA TYR A 26 5.87 28.29 -10.34
C TYR A 26 6.07 28.13 -11.85
N ALA A 27 7.13 27.44 -12.28
CA ALA A 27 7.39 27.18 -13.70
C ALA A 27 6.28 26.32 -14.35
N GLU A 28 5.82 25.26 -13.66
CA GLU A 28 4.68 24.44 -14.11
C GLU A 28 3.39 25.28 -14.29
N LYS A 29 3.12 26.21 -13.36
CA LYS A 29 1.84 26.95 -13.28
C LYS A 29 1.82 28.26 -14.09
N PHE A 30 2.98 28.85 -14.38
CA PHE A 30 3.10 30.17 -15.02
C PHE A 30 4.13 30.25 -16.16
N GLY A 31 4.89 29.19 -16.44
CA GLY A 31 5.88 29.15 -17.53
C GLY A 31 6.96 30.24 -17.36
N GLU A 32 7.15 31.05 -18.40
CA GLU A 32 8.10 32.18 -18.41
C GLU A 32 7.79 33.26 -17.34
N GLY A 33 6.55 33.30 -16.81
CA GLY A 33 6.23 34.11 -15.64
C GLY A 33 4.77 34.54 -15.51
N LEU A 34 4.40 34.95 -14.29
CA LEU A 34 3.07 35.48 -13.99
C LEU A 34 2.82 36.81 -14.70
N VAL A 35 2.17 36.78 -15.86
CA VAL A 35 1.78 37.99 -16.61
C VAL A 35 0.76 38.81 -15.82
N ILE A 36 1.22 39.95 -15.27
CA ILE A 36 0.39 40.94 -14.58
C ILE A 36 -0.17 41.93 -15.61
N ARG A 37 -1.49 42.07 -15.69
CA ARG A 37 -2.12 43.10 -16.56
C ARG A 37 -1.89 44.49 -15.94
N PRO A 38 -1.56 45.54 -16.72
CA PRO A 38 -1.29 46.86 -16.14
C PRO A 38 -2.54 47.47 -15.50
N GLY A 39 -2.50 47.67 -14.18
CA GLY A 39 -3.55 48.35 -13.41
C GLY A 39 -3.62 49.86 -13.67
N LYS A 40 -4.64 50.52 -13.11
CA LYS A 40 -4.75 51.99 -13.11
C LYS A 40 -3.87 52.66 -12.03
N SER A 41 -3.45 51.87 -11.04
CA SER A 41 -2.54 52.21 -9.95
C SER A 41 -1.19 52.77 -10.44
N ARG A 42 -0.49 53.48 -9.57
CA ARG A 42 0.87 54.00 -9.75
C ARG A 42 1.61 53.96 -8.42
N ILE A 43 2.92 53.74 -8.48
CA ILE A 43 3.76 53.82 -7.29
C ILE A 43 3.81 55.28 -6.82
N ARG A 44 3.65 55.49 -5.52
CA ARG A 44 3.72 56.81 -4.88
C ARG A 44 4.56 56.73 -3.62
N HIS A 45 5.53 57.64 -3.49
CA HIS A 45 6.35 57.79 -2.30
C HIS A 45 5.97 59.07 -1.56
N THR A 46 5.48 58.96 -0.33
CA THR A 46 5.17 60.11 0.52
C THR A 46 6.35 60.37 1.46
N TYR A 47 7.18 61.37 1.15
CA TYR A 47 8.17 61.88 2.09
C TYR A 47 7.47 62.63 3.22
N ARG A 48 7.67 62.17 4.46
CA ARG A 48 7.08 62.79 5.66
C ARG A 48 8.22 63.33 6.55
N PRO A 49 8.40 64.66 6.65
CA PRO A 49 9.44 65.25 7.48
C PRO A 49 9.28 64.89 8.96
N ALA A 50 10.40 64.84 9.70
CA ALA A 50 10.39 64.67 11.16
C ALA A 50 9.81 65.89 11.91
N SER A 51 9.79 67.07 11.28
CA SER A 51 9.11 68.26 11.82
C SER A 51 7.66 68.32 11.35
N ALA A 52 6.71 68.29 12.28
CA ALA A 52 5.27 68.40 11.99
C ALA A 52 4.84 69.74 11.38
N SER A 53 5.72 70.76 11.36
CA SER A 53 5.49 72.05 10.69
C SER A 53 5.81 72.05 9.19
N LEU A 54 6.44 71.00 8.67
CA LEU A 54 6.76 70.89 7.24
C LEU A 54 5.75 69.96 6.55
N PRO A 55 5.23 70.32 5.36
CA PRO A 55 4.30 69.47 4.64
C PRO A 55 4.97 68.18 4.14
N SER A 56 4.21 67.09 4.08
CA SER A 56 4.62 65.88 3.36
C SER A 56 4.61 66.13 1.85
N ILE A 57 5.62 65.60 1.16
CA ILE A 57 5.77 65.70 -0.29
C ILE A 57 5.44 64.34 -0.91
N GLU A 58 4.53 64.29 -1.87
CA GLU A 58 4.26 63.09 -2.66
C GLU A 58 5.10 63.11 -3.95
N ILE A 59 5.72 61.97 -4.26
CA ILE A 59 6.56 61.76 -5.44
C ILE A 59 6.01 60.52 -6.16
N GLU A 60 5.44 60.70 -7.36
CA GLU A 60 5.14 59.59 -8.28
C GLU A 60 6.35 59.41 -9.24
N PRO A 61 7.05 58.26 -9.24
CA PRO A 61 8.06 57.95 -10.26
C PRO A 61 7.42 57.83 -11.65
N ASP A 62 8.10 58.34 -12.68
CA ASP A 62 7.56 58.49 -14.03
C ASP A 62 6.84 57.23 -14.54
N GLY A 63 5.52 57.37 -14.76
CA GLY A 63 4.63 56.37 -15.36
C GLY A 63 4.49 55.03 -14.63
N THR A 64 5.21 54.80 -13.52
CA THR A 64 5.46 53.46 -12.99
C THR A 64 4.23 52.88 -12.30
N ARG A 65 3.76 51.72 -12.76
CA ARG A 65 2.56 51.03 -12.26
C ARG A 65 2.83 50.32 -10.95
N ASP A 66 1.92 50.45 -9.99
CA ASP A 66 1.96 49.60 -8.80
C ASP A 66 1.41 48.20 -9.12
N VAL A 67 2.23 47.18 -8.87
CA VAL A 67 1.91 45.76 -9.07
C VAL A 67 1.46 45.07 -7.77
N PHE A 68 1.68 45.67 -6.61
CA PHE A 68 1.31 45.14 -5.31
C PHE A 68 -0.14 45.47 -4.94
N GLU A 69 -0.67 46.63 -5.35
CA GLU A 69 -2.11 46.92 -5.31
C GLU A 69 -2.94 45.90 -6.11
N GLN A 70 -2.32 45.15 -7.03
CA GLN A 70 -3.00 44.14 -7.83
C GLN A 70 -3.23 42.83 -7.06
N LYS A 71 -4.23 42.84 -6.16
CA LYS A 71 -4.68 41.69 -5.35
C LYS A 71 -5.05 40.42 -6.15
N ALA A 72 -5.11 40.47 -7.47
CA ALA A 72 -5.24 39.29 -8.33
C ALA A 72 -3.90 38.54 -8.54
N ALA A 73 -2.77 39.25 -8.60
CA ALA A 73 -1.44 38.64 -8.65
C ALA A 73 -1.04 38.10 -7.27
N GLY A 74 -1.22 38.90 -6.21
CA GLY A 74 -0.96 38.47 -4.83
C GLY A 74 -1.68 37.18 -4.45
N ARG A 75 -3.00 37.06 -4.73
CA ARG A 75 -3.76 35.82 -4.47
C ARG A 75 -3.29 34.61 -5.27
N LYS A 76 -2.78 34.79 -6.50
CA LYS A 76 -2.20 33.69 -7.29
C LYS A 76 -0.88 33.18 -6.72
N LEU A 77 -0.09 34.07 -6.12
CA LEU A 77 1.16 33.73 -5.44
C LEU A 77 0.89 33.09 -4.06
N ALA A 78 -0.04 33.65 -3.28
CA ALA A 78 -0.49 33.06 -2.02
C ALA A 78 -0.99 31.61 -2.22
N ALA A 79 -1.94 31.39 -3.14
CA ALA A 79 -2.44 30.05 -3.48
C ALA A 79 -1.42 29.16 -4.25
N LEU A 80 -0.17 29.59 -4.41
CA LEU A 80 0.95 28.73 -4.79
C LEU A 80 1.83 28.44 -3.57
N ILE A 81 2.12 29.45 -2.74
CA ILE A 81 2.79 29.33 -1.44
C ILE A 81 2.05 28.35 -0.53
N ASP A 82 0.72 28.44 -0.44
CA ASP A 82 -0.12 27.52 0.34
C ASP A 82 0.03 26.08 -0.16
N SER A 83 -0.07 25.85 -1.48
CA SER A 83 0.10 24.53 -2.10
C SER A 83 1.47 23.92 -1.80
N VAL A 84 2.54 24.69 -1.99
CA VAL A 84 3.93 24.26 -1.72
C VAL A 84 4.17 24.03 -0.22
N THR A 85 3.50 24.81 0.64
CA THR A 85 3.52 24.62 2.09
C THR A 85 2.85 23.31 2.49
N ASP A 86 1.68 23.00 1.92
CA ASP A 86 0.93 21.77 2.22
C ASP A 86 1.66 20.53 1.68
N GLU A 87 2.27 20.61 0.49
CA GLU A 87 3.17 19.57 -0.04
C GLU A 87 4.38 19.29 0.86
N LEU A 88 4.84 20.26 1.65
CA LEU A 88 5.99 20.14 2.56
C LEU A 88 5.61 19.96 4.05
N ASP A 89 4.33 19.93 4.40
CA ASP A 89 3.90 19.93 5.80
C ASP A 89 4.29 18.63 6.53
N ALA A 90 4.24 17.48 5.85
CA ALA A 90 4.67 16.18 6.40
C ALA A 90 6.18 16.17 6.74
N TYR A 91 7.02 16.61 5.80
CA TYR A 91 8.46 16.78 6.00
C TYR A 91 8.76 17.79 7.12
N SER A 92 8.12 18.96 7.09
CA SER A 92 8.27 19.99 8.13
C SER A 92 7.92 19.48 9.53
N ARG A 93 6.83 18.70 9.68
CA ARG A 93 6.47 18.03 10.95
C ARG A 93 7.55 17.03 11.37
N TRP A 94 8.12 16.27 10.44
CA TRP A 94 9.21 15.33 10.73
C TRP A 94 10.48 16.04 11.21
N ILE A 95 10.92 17.11 10.56
CA ILE A 95 12.07 17.94 10.99
C ILE A 95 11.80 18.58 12.36
N GLY A 96 10.56 19.01 12.62
CA GLY A 96 10.15 19.55 13.92
C GLY A 96 10.19 18.54 15.07
N ARG A 97 10.00 17.25 14.79
CA ARG A 97 10.11 16.16 15.78
C ARG A 97 11.53 15.58 15.89
N ASN A 98 12.31 15.59 14.81
CA ASN A 98 13.64 14.98 14.72
C ASN A 98 14.71 16.01 14.29
N PRO A 99 15.14 16.91 15.19
CA PRO A 99 16.19 17.89 14.89
C PRO A 99 17.47 17.22 14.39
N GLY A 100 18.04 17.75 13.29
CA GLY A 100 19.26 17.22 12.67
C GLY A 100 19.06 16.05 11.71
N SER A 101 17.90 15.38 11.70
CA SER A 101 17.64 14.21 10.85
C SER A 101 17.21 14.54 9.40
N SER A 102 17.37 15.78 8.93
CA SER A 102 16.84 16.24 7.62
C SER A 102 17.43 15.51 6.42
N ARG A 103 18.67 15.04 6.49
CA ARG A 103 19.33 14.27 5.42
C ARG A 103 19.15 12.76 5.54
N SER A 104 18.31 12.27 6.47
CA SER A 104 17.99 10.85 6.58
C SER A 104 17.11 10.38 5.41
N LEU A 105 17.16 9.08 5.10
CA LEU A 105 16.28 8.47 4.10
C LEU A 105 14.80 8.52 4.55
N ALA A 106 14.54 8.32 5.84
CA ALA A 106 13.20 8.47 6.43
C ALA A 106 12.63 9.89 6.28
N ALA A 107 13.46 10.94 6.41
CA ALA A 107 13.04 12.31 6.11
C ALA A 107 12.84 12.52 4.60
N SER A 108 13.75 11.97 3.78
CA SER A 108 13.70 12.07 2.31
C SER A 108 12.44 11.43 1.71
N ALA A 109 11.92 10.36 2.31
CA ALA A 109 10.67 9.72 1.94
C ALA A 109 9.45 10.68 1.97
N LEU A 110 9.50 11.68 2.85
CA LEU A 110 8.44 12.68 3.05
C LEU A 110 8.58 13.92 2.14
N LEU A 111 9.62 13.99 1.30
CA LEU A 111 9.78 15.04 0.30
C LEU A 111 8.97 14.70 -0.96
N PRO A 112 8.27 15.67 -1.57
CA PRO A 112 7.64 15.49 -2.88
C PRO A 112 8.65 15.04 -3.95
N ALA A 113 8.27 14.08 -4.79
CA ALA A 113 9.15 13.47 -5.80
C ALA A 113 9.87 14.47 -6.73
N ALA A 114 9.28 15.65 -6.96
CA ALA A 114 9.93 16.74 -7.72
C ALA A 114 11.27 17.20 -7.11
N LEU A 115 11.43 17.14 -5.79
CA LEU A 115 12.68 17.44 -5.08
C LEU A 115 13.68 16.26 -5.09
N LEU A 116 13.23 15.06 -5.46
CA LEU A 116 14.01 13.82 -5.46
C LEU A 116 14.49 13.43 -6.88
N ALA A 117 14.17 14.24 -7.90
CA ALA A 117 14.52 13.98 -9.30
C ALA A 117 16.05 13.96 -9.54
N GLU A 118 16.80 14.83 -8.88
CA GLU A 118 18.27 14.75 -8.77
C GLU A 118 18.67 14.43 -7.33
N PRO A 119 18.62 13.14 -6.91
CA PRO A 119 18.86 12.77 -5.53
C PRO A 119 20.34 12.91 -5.16
N GLY A 120 20.61 13.51 -4.02
CA GLY A 120 21.94 13.63 -3.43
C GLY A 120 22.17 12.67 -2.25
N GLY A 121 23.39 12.68 -1.71
CA GLY A 121 23.72 12.02 -0.43
C GLY A 121 23.46 10.51 -0.43
N ASP A 122 22.71 10.04 0.57
CA ASP A 122 22.38 8.62 0.72
C ASP A 122 21.21 8.18 -0.18
N VAL A 123 20.36 9.11 -0.63
CA VAL A 123 19.25 8.81 -1.55
C VAL A 123 19.79 8.33 -2.91
N SER A 124 20.88 8.93 -3.41
CA SER A 124 21.54 8.43 -4.62
C SER A 124 22.15 7.05 -4.41
N LYS A 125 22.76 6.76 -3.25
CA LYS A 125 23.29 5.42 -2.94
C LYS A 125 22.19 4.36 -2.95
N LEU A 126 21.02 4.67 -2.39
CA LEU A 126 19.85 3.79 -2.38
C LEU A 126 19.32 3.55 -3.81
N ARG A 127 19.11 4.62 -4.59
CA ARG A 127 18.72 4.54 -6.00
C ARG A 127 19.69 3.69 -6.81
N ASP A 128 20.99 3.99 -6.70
CA ASP A 128 22.04 3.35 -7.50
C ASP A 128 22.29 1.90 -7.03
N TRP A 129 21.95 1.55 -5.79
CA TRP A 129 21.86 0.15 -5.34
C TRP A 129 20.66 -0.57 -5.96
N ALA A 130 19.47 0.02 -5.91
CA ALA A 130 18.26 -0.58 -6.48
C ALA A 130 18.38 -0.79 -8.00
N MET A 131 18.88 0.21 -8.73
CA MET A 131 19.07 0.12 -10.19
C MET A 131 20.08 -0.97 -10.58
N ARG A 132 21.17 -1.17 -9.82
CA ARG A 132 22.13 -2.29 -10.04
C ARG A 132 21.54 -3.69 -9.80
N HIS A 133 20.39 -3.81 -9.13
CA HIS A 133 19.61 -5.04 -9.12
C HIS A 133 18.68 -5.12 -10.35
N LEU A 134 17.97 -4.03 -10.66
CA LEU A 134 17.05 -3.91 -11.80
C LEU A 134 17.72 -3.97 -13.20
N GLU A 135 19.04 -3.77 -13.28
CA GLU A 135 19.88 -3.98 -14.47
C GLU A 135 20.13 -5.47 -14.77
N ARG A 136 20.01 -6.34 -13.76
CA ARG A 136 20.29 -7.79 -13.88
C ARG A 136 19.03 -8.61 -14.18
N ALA A 137 17.89 -8.18 -13.65
CA ALA A 137 16.56 -8.75 -13.87
C ALA A 137 15.50 -7.68 -13.56
N ASP A 138 14.28 -7.85 -14.04
CA ASP A 138 13.13 -7.01 -13.66
C ASP A 138 11.86 -7.88 -13.70
N PRO A 139 11.26 -8.24 -12.56
CA PRO A 139 11.70 -7.93 -11.19
C PRO A 139 13.04 -8.60 -10.80
N ALA A 140 13.70 -8.08 -9.76
CA ALA A 140 14.97 -8.60 -9.23
C ALA A 140 14.92 -8.85 -7.72
N GLY A 141 15.42 -10.01 -7.27
CA GLY A 141 15.67 -10.25 -5.85
C GLY A 141 16.86 -9.45 -5.30
N ALA A 142 16.75 -8.99 -4.06
CA ALA A 142 17.80 -8.28 -3.33
C ALA A 142 17.83 -8.72 -1.85
N PRO A 143 19.00 -8.80 -1.20
CA PRO A 143 19.10 -9.26 0.19
C PRO A 143 18.62 -8.18 1.17
N GLY A 144 17.70 -8.54 2.08
CA GLY A 144 17.08 -7.63 3.05
C GLY A 144 18.11 -6.92 3.91
N GLN A 145 19.05 -7.65 4.53
CA GLN A 145 20.17 -7.10 5.30
C GLN A 145 20.90 -5.94 4.62
N ALA A 146 21.15 -6.00 3.30
CA ALA A 146 21.86 -4.93 2.59
C ALA A 146 20.99 -3.69 2.36
N LEU A 147 19.67 -3.87 2.23
CA LEU A 147 18.71 -2.77 2.15
C LEU A 147 18.51 -2.11 3.51
N LEU A 148 18.42 -2.90 4.59
CA LEU A 148 18.32 -2.39 5.96
C LEU A 148 19.58 -1.60 6.35
N ALA A 149 20.76 -2.11 6.02
CA ALA A 149 22.04 -1.42 6.26
C ALA A 149 22.22 -0.13 5.45
N LEU A 150 21.49 0.03 4.33
CA LEU A 150 21.39 1.32 3.62
C LEU A 150 20.36 2.24 4.26
N TRP A 151 19.22 1.71 4.71
CA TRP A 151 18.11 2.48 5.29
C TRP A 151 18.44 3.08 6.66
N SER A 152 19.00 2.28 7.57
CA SER A 152 19.36 2.67 8.93
C SER A 152 20.62 1.91 9.40
N PRO A 153 21.79 2.58 9.45
CA PRO A 153 23.06 1.94 9.85
C PRO A 153 23.07 1.38 11.27
N ASP A 154 22.25 1.92 12.17
CA ASP A 154 22.25 1.59 13.61
C ASP A 154 21.41 0.35 13.97
N GLN A 155 20.77 -0.28 12.97
CA GLN A 155 19.98 -1.53 13.02
C GLN A 155 18.64 -1.48 13.80
N PRO A 156 17.62 -2.09 13.21
CA PRO A 156 17.05 -3.31 13.79
C PRO A 156 17.00 -4.48 12.78
N ASP A 157 16.85 -5.71 13.27
CA ASP A 157 16.68 -6.91 12.43
C ASP A 157 15.35 -6.95 11.64
N LYS A 158 14.45 -6.00 11.87
CA LYS A 158 13.11 -5.89 11.28
C LYS A 158 12.73 -4.41 11.25
N LEU A 159 12.22 -3.91 10.12
CA LEU A 159 11.64 -2.56 10.07
C LEU A 159 10.33 -2.50 10.86
N SER A 160 10.07 -1.36 11.51
CA SER A 160 8.71 -1.04 11.95
C SER A 160 7.75 -0.92 10.75
N LYS A 161 6.43 -0.96 11.02
CA LYS A 161 5.41 -0.69 9.98
C LYS A 161 5.66 0.69 9.33
N GLY A 162 5.88 1.71 10.14
CA GLY A 162 6.14 3.09 9.70
C GLY A 162 7.39 3.23 8.83
N GLU A 163 8.51 2.61 9.22
CA GLU A 163 9.72 2.62 8.38
C GLU A 163 9.53 1.83 7.09
N SER A 164 8.76 0.73 7.11
CA SER A 164 8.43 -0.05 5.91
C SER A 164 7.63 0.80 4.91
N VAL A 165 6.67 1.60 5.39
CA VAL A 165 5.92 2.59 4.58
C VAL A 165 6.85 3.64 3.99
N LEU A 166 7.73 4.24 4.80
CA LEU A 166 8.66 5.30 4.35
C LEU A 166 9.70 4.77 3.34
N LEU A 167 10.21 3.54 3.53
CA LEU A 167 11.11 2.90 2.59
C LEU A 167 10.44 2.65 1.24
N ALA A 168 9.23 2.09 1.25
CA ALA A 168 8.45 1.84 0.04
C ALA A 168 8.09 3.15 -0.69
N GLN A 169 7.73 4.20 0.06
CA GLN A 169 7.47 5.53 -0.49
C GLN A 169 8.71 6.19 -1.11
N LEU A 170 9.89 6.10 -0.47
CA LEU A 170 11.12 6.67 -1.04
C LEU A 170 11.55 5.93 -2.30
N LEU A 171 11.47 4.59 -2.32
CA LEU A 171 11.75 3.80 -3.51
C LEU A 171 10.77 4.15 -4.64
N GLU A 172 9.49 4.35 -4.33
CA GLU A 172 8.46 4.74 -5.30
C GLU A 172 8.71 6.13 -5.91
N HIS A 173 9.12 7.12 -5.10
CA HIS A 173 9.59 8.42 -5.60
C HIS A 173 10.82 8.30 -6.52
N LEU A 174 11.60 7.22 -6.40
CA LEU A 174 12.76 6.89 -7.26
C LEU A 174 12.39 5.97 -8.44
N GLY A 175 11.11 5.69 -8.66
CA GLY A 175 10.61 4.83 -9.75
C GLY A 175 10.76 3.33 -9.49
N VAL A 176 11.02 2.92 -8.25
CA VAL A 176 11.27 1.52 -7.84
C VAL A 176 10.16 1.05 -6.91
N GLY A 177 9.53 -0.06 -7.27
CA GLY A 177 8.64 -0.79 -6.37
C GLY A 177 9.43 -1.82 -5.55
N ILE A 178 8.92 -2.12 -4.36
CA ILE A 178 9.43 -3.17 -3.47
C ILE A 178 8.31 -4.15 -3.14
N GLU A 179 8.66 -5.42 -2.94
CA GLU A 179 7.86 -6.41 -2.23
C GLU A 179 8.76 -7.08 -1.16
N PRO A 180 8.28 -7.35 0.06
CA PRO A 180 6.92 -7.13 0.53
C PRO A 180 6.61 -5.65 0.80
N ASP A 181 5.50 -5.13 0.29
CA ASP A 181 5.03 -3.77 0.60
C ASP A 181 3.87 -3.81 1.61
N VAL A 182 4.10 -3.24 2.81
CA VAL A 182 3.09 -3.18 3.87
C VAL A 182 1.84 -2.39 3.45
N ARG A 183 1.98 -1.40 2.55
CA ARG A 183 0.88 -0.60 2.00
C ARG A 183 -0.02 -1.40 1.05
N PHE A 184 0.44 -2.59 0.67
CA PHE A 184 -0.26 -3.55 -0.18
C PHE A 184 -0.59 -4.86 0.57
N GLY A 185 -0.49 -4.83 1.91
CA GLY A 185 -0.88 -5.95 2.78
C GLY A 185 0.18 -7.04 2.96
N GLY A 186 1.43 -6.78 2.54
CA GLY A 186 2.60 -7.62 2.81
C GLY A 186 3.17 -7.44 4.22
N ALA A 187 4.18 -8.24 4.56
CA ALA A 187 4.88 -8.19 5.85
C ALA A 187 5.96 -7.10 5.91
N SER A 188 6.36 -6.67 7.12
CA SER A 188 7.55 -5.82 7.31
C SER A 188 8.83 -6.62 7.04
N LEU A 189 9.76 -6.04 6.27
CA LEU A 189 11.00 -6.68 5.87
C LEU A 189 11.95 -6.94 7.06
N THR A 190 12.50 -8.16 7.15
CA THR A 190 13.58 -8.50 8.10
C THR A 190 14.96 -8.56 7.44
N SER A 191 16.01 -8.62 8.27
CA SER A 191 17.41 -8.77 7.84
C SER A 191 17.65 -10.12 7.14
N ALA A 192 16.97 -11.18 7.57
CA ALA A 192 17.06 -12.53 7.02
C ALA A 192 16.30 -12.70 5.69
N ASP A 193 15.24 -11.90 5.48
CA ASP A 193 14.42 -11.97 4.28
C ASP A 193 15.15 -11.47 3.02
N LYS A 194 14.57 -11.78 1.87
CA LYS A 194 14.87 -11.11 0.60
C LYS A 194 13.78 -10.08 0.36
N ALA A 195 14.16 -8.93 -0.19
CA ALA A 195 13.23 -8.05 -0.88
C ALA A 195 13.21 -8.40 -2.38
N VAL A 196 12.12 -8.06 -3.06
CA VAL A 196 12.05 -8.03 -4.52
C VAL A 196 11.84 -6.60 -4.97
N LEU A 197 12.64 -6.14 -5.93
CA LEU A 197 12.53 -4.83 -6.55
C LEU A 197 11.96 -4.96 -7.96
N PHE A 198 11.18 -3.97 -8.40
CA PHE A 198 10.65 -3.89 -9.77
C PHE A 198 10.57 -2.44 -10.25
N ARG A 199 10.52 -2.21 -11.56
CA ARG A 199 10.30 -0.84 -12.10
C ARG A 199 8.82 -0.44 -12.01
N ILE A 200 8.54 0.72 -11.38
CA ILE A 200 7.21 1.32 -11.38
C ILE A 200 6.97 2.09 -12.69
N LYS A 201 5.72 2.03 -13.18
CA LYS A 201 5.22 2.85 -14.31
C LYS A 201 4.38 3.99 -13.73
N ALA A 202 4.38 5.14 -14.40
CA ALA A 202 3.83 6.40 -13.87
C ALA A 202 2.31 6.42 -13.55
N GLU A 203 1.58 5.35 -13.86
CA GLU A 203 0.14 5.18 -13.64
C GLU A 203 -0.17 4.17 -12.52
N ALA A 204 0.83 3.79 -11.71
CA ALA A 204 0.65 2.82 -10.62
C ALA A 204 -0.13 3.41 -9.42
N PRO A 205 -1.03 2.63 -8.79
CA PRO A 205 -1.66 3.05 -7.53
C PRO A 205 -0.66 3.00 -6.36
N HIS A 206 -0.79 3.96 -5.44
CA HIS A 206 0.04 4.12 -4.24
C HIS A 206 -0.42 3.27 -3.04
N THR A 207 -1.65 2.73 -3.09
CA THR A 207 -2.26 1.82 -2.10
C THR A 207 -2.93 0.65 -2.82
N ALA A 208 -3.18 -0.46 -2.12
CA ALA A 208 -3.93 -1.57 -2.72
C ALA A 208 -5.36 -1.16 -3.11
N THR A 209 -5.85 -1.71 -4.23
CA THR A 209 -7.30 -1.78 -4.51
C THR A 209 -7.91 -2.98 -3.77
N SER A 210 -9.23 -3.04 -3.65
CA SER A 210 -9.94 -4.24 -3.17
C SER A 210 -9.64 -5.47 -4.05
N ALA A 211 -9.61 -5.28 -5.37
CA ALA A 211 -9.20 -6.31 -6.33
C ALA A 211 -7.78 -6.84 -6.08
N TYR A 212 -6.83 -5.95 -5.73
CA TYR A 212 -5.47 -6.36 -5.36
C TYR A 212 -5.44 -7.11 -4.02
N GLY A 213 -6.22 -6.68 -3.02
CA GLY A 213 -6.37 -7.40 -1.74
C GLY A 213 -6.90 -8.83 -1.92
N ALA A 214 -7.85 -9.01 -2.84
CA ALA A 214 -8.33 -10.33 -3.27
C ALA A 214 -7.21 -11.16 -3.92
N ALA A 215 -6.48 -10.56 -4.87
CA ALA A 215 -5.38 -11.22 -5.58
C ALA A 215 -4.29 -11.70 -4.62
N MET A 216 -3.87 -10.86 -3.67
CA MET A 216 -2.85 -11.16 -2.66
C MET A 216 -3.27 -12.32 -1.75
N THR A 217 -4.54 -12.37 -1.33
CA THR A 217 -5.08 -13.43 -0.48
C THR A 217 -5.13 -14.77 -1.22
N LEU A 218 -5.58 -14.75 -2.48
CA LEU A 218 -5.63 -15.92 -3.35
C LEU A 218 -4.22 -16.44 -3.69
N VAL A 219 -3.28 -15.54 -3.98
CA VAL A 219 -1.87 -15.85 -4.23
C VAL A 219 -1.19 -16.47 -3.01
N HIS A 220 -1.39 -15.94 -1.79
CA HIS A 220 -0.84 -16.55 -0.57
C HIS A 220 -1.34 -17.98 -0.36
N LEU A 221 -2.64 -18.25 -0.62
CA LEU A 221 -3.19 -19.59 -0.51
C LEU A 221 -2.64 -20.55 -1.57
N ALA A 222 -2.55 -20.11 -2.82
CA ALA A 222 -2.05 -20.93 -3.92
C ALA A 222 -0.55 -21.22 -3.77
N ALA A 223 0.24 -20.21 -3.38
CA ALA A 223 1.65 -20.37 -3.06
C ALA A 223 1.86 -21.32 -1.87
N ALA A 224 1.02 -21.25 -0.82
CA ALA A 224 1.06 -22.19 0.30
C ALA A 224 0.73 -23.65 -0.09
N VAL A 225 -0.05 -23.87 -1.16
CA VAL A 225 -0.24 -25.21 -1.74
C VAL A 225 1.01 -25.63 -2.50
N GLY A 226 1.48 -24.83 -3.47
CA GLY A 226 2.64 -25.17 -4.29
C GLY A 226 3.95 -25.30 -3.50
N SER A 227 4.09 -24.64 -2.35
CA SER A 227 5.26 -24.79 -1.48
C SER A 227 5.21 -26.04 -0.59
N ALA A 228 4.22 -26.93 -0.73
CA ALA A 228 4.05 -28.07 0.17
C ALA A 228 5.10 -29.17 0.00
N ASP A 229 5.73 -29.28 -1.18
CA ASP A 229 6.89 -30.16 -1.43
C ASP A 229 8.25 -29.48 -1.10
N GLY A 230 8.22 -28.17 -0.87
CA GLY A 230 9.35 -27.32 -0.51
C GLY A 230 9.86 -26.36 -1.60
N GLN A 231 9.39 -26.42 -2.87
CA GLN A 231 9.86 -25.50 -3.93
C GLN A 231 8.80 -25.17 -4.99
N ILE A 232 8.17 -23.99 -4.87
CA ILE A 232 7.35 -23.44 -5.97
C ILE A 232 8.25 -23.14 -7.18
N SER A 233 7.97 -23.72 -8.33
CA SER A 233 8.73 -23.45 -9.55
C SER A 233 8.35 -22.13 -10.21
N ARG A 234 9.24 -21.65 -11.10
CA ARG A 234 8.99 -20.47 -11.92
C ARG A 234 7.84 -20.66 -12.93
N ALA A 235 7.44 -21.90 -13.23
CA ALA A 235 6.31 -22.20 -14.10
C ALA A 235 4.99 -22.01 -13.34
N GLU A 236 4.84 -22.59 -12.15
CA GLU A 236 3.66 -22.38 -11.29
C GLU A 236 3.49 -20.90 -10.94
N VAL A 237 4.56 -20.22 -10.51
CA VAL A 237 4.56 -18.76 -10.25
C VAL A 237 3.99 -17.98 -11.43
N LYS A 238 4.35 -18.36 -12.67
CA LYS A 238 3.82 -17.68 -13.86
C LYS A 238 2.35 -18.02 -14.12
N GLN A 239 1.99 -19.29 -14.08
CA GLN A 239 0.62 -19.74 -14.35
C GLN A 239 -0.37 -19.17 -13.32
N LEU A 240 -0.01 -19.17 -12.04
CA LEU A 240 -0.76 -18.53 -10.96
C LEU A 240 -0.92 -17.02 -11.20
N GLY A 241 0.15 -16.32 -11.55
CA GLY A 241 0.09 -14.88 -11.87
C GLY A 241 -0.84 -14.55 -13.03
N ASP A 242 -0.74 -15.27 -14.15
CA ASP A 242 -1.62 -15.07 -15.32
C ASP A 242 -3.09 -15.40 -14.99
N HIS A 243 -3.35 -16.49 -14.27
CA HIS A 243 -4.70 -16.90 -13.89
C HIS A 243 -5.36 -15.87 -12.96
N VAL A 244 -4.66 -15.40 -11.93
CA VAL A 244 -5.17 -14.39 -10.99
C VAL A 244 -5.36 -13.04 -11.68
N ALA A 245 -4.41 -12.61 -12.53
CA ALA A 245 -4.53 -11.38 -13.30
C ALA A 245 -5.76 -11.36 -14.22
N SER A 246 -6.01 -12.47 -14.94
CA SER A 246 -7.18 -12.59 -15.83
C SER A 246 -8.50 -12.63 -15.05
N SER A 247 -8.54 -13.27 -13.88
CA SER A 247 -9.76 -13.46 -13.09
C SER A 247 -10.21 -12.22 -12.31
N LEU A 248 -9.28 -11.32 -11.97
CA LEU A 248 -9.54 -10.11 -11.16
C LEU A 248 -9.45 -8.80 -11.94
N ARG A 249 -9.17 -8.84 -13.26
CA ARG A 249 -9.08 -7.66 -14.14
C ARG A 249 -8.11 -6.57 -13.62
N LEU A 250 -7.01 -6.99 -13.01
CA LEU A 250 -6.01 -6.12 -12.41
C LEU A 250 -5.37 -5.17 -13.44
N THR A 251 -4.97 -3.97 -13.00
CA THR A 251 -4.25 -3.02 -13.86
C THR A 251 -2.84 -3.54 -14.23
N PRO A 252 -2.22 -3.07 -15.33
CA PRO A 252 -0.86 -3.47 -15.70
C PRO A 252 0.21 -3.17 -14.64
N ALA A 253 -0.02 -2.17 -13.77
CA ALA A 253 0.84 -1.87 -12.64
C ALA A 253 0.67 -2.89 -11.51
N GLU A 254 -0.57 -3.22 -11.14
CA GLU A 254 -0.89 -4.26 -10.16
C GLU A 254 -0.41 -5.64 -10.60
N ILE A 255 -0.53 -6.00 -11.89
CA ILE A 255 0.02 -7.24 -12.44
C ILE A 255 1.55 -7.28 -12.29
N THR A 256 2.24 -6.16 -12.52
CA THR A 256 3.70 -6.07 -12.35
C THR A 256 4.09 -6.27 -10.87
N ARG A 257 3.35 -5.65 -9.94
CA ARG A 257 3.55 -5.81 -8.48
C ARG A 257 3.22 -7.24 -8.01
N LEU A 258 2.12 -7.84 -8.49
CA LEU A 258 1.73 -9.21 -8.16
C LEU A 258 2.81 -10.23 -8.56
N TYR A 259 3.45 -10.03 -9.73
CA TYR A 259 4.58 -10.86 -10.17
C TYR A 259 5.84 -10.67 -9.31
N ALA A 260 6.12 -9.45 -8.84
CA ALA A 260 7.18 -9.22 -7.86
C ALA A 260 6.87 -9.94 -6.53
N HIS A 261 5.62 -9.88 -6.07
CA HIS A 261 5.18 -10.52 -4.84
C HIS A 261 5.19 -12.06 -4.92
N LEU A 262 4.78 -12.64 -6.04
CA LEU A 262 4.90 -14.07 -6.31
C LEU A 262 6.35 -14.55 -6.30
N MET A 263 7.28 -13.77 -6.89
CA MET A 263 8.70 -14.09 -6.81
C MET A 263 9.25 -13.97 -5.38
N TRP A 264 8.72 -13.03 -4.57
CA TRP A 264 9.07 -12.93 -3.15
C TRP A 264 8.60 -14.18 -2.37
N LEU A 265 7.34 -14.58 -2.52
CA LEU A 265 6.76 -15.77 -1.88
C LEU A 265 7.53 -17.06 -2.23
N SER A 266 8.06 -17.19 -3.45
CA SER A 266 8.88 -18.35 -3.85
C SER A 266 10.20 -18.51 -3.07
N GLY A 267 10.54 -17.56 -2.19
CA GLY A 267 11.77 -17.57 -1.39
C GLY A 267 11.58 -17.43 0.13
N VAL A 268 10.35 -17.59 0.65
CA VAL A 268 9.97 -17.36 2.07
C VAL A 268 9.05 -18.47 2.59
N ASP A 269 9.21 -18.88 3.85
CA ASP A 269 8.35 -19.89 4.50
C ASP A 269 6.91 -19.38 4.72
N ILE A 270 5.96 -19.87 3.93
CA ILE A 270 4.58 -19.37 3.92
C ILE A 270 3.78 -19.88 5.14
N LYS A 271 3.53 -18.99 6.10
CA LYS A 271 2.78 -19.29 7.34
C LYS A 271 1.30 -18.93 7.19
N LEU A 272 0.42 -19.95 7.15
CA LEU A 272 -1.03 -19.80 7.09
C LEU A 272 -1.68 -19.13 8.33
N THR A 273 -0.93 -18.95 9.42
CA THR A 273 -1.46 -18.51 10.74
C THR A 273 -2.08 -17.11 10.73
N GLY A 274 -1.53 -16.18 9.96
CA GLY A 274 -2.06 -14.80 9.87
C GLY A 274 -3.31 -14.68 9.00
N LEU A 275 -3.56 -15.64 8.11
CA LEU A 275 -4.58 -15.49 7.06
C LEU A 275 -6.01 -15.68 7.59
N LYS A 276 -6.20 -16.37 8.73
CA LYS A 276 -7.53 -16.72 9.24
C LYS A 276 -8.46 -15.52 9.40
N LYS A 277 -7.97 -14.37 9.91
CA LYS A 277 -8.79 -13.14 10.02
C LYS A 277 -9.33 -12.68 8.66
N ARG A 278 -8.51 -12.71 7.59
CA ARG A 278 -8.90 -12.38 6.21
C ARG A 278 -9.79 -13.45 5.53
N LEU A 279 -9.95 -14.62 6.14
CA LEU A 279 -10.84 -15.70 5.66
C LEU A 279 -12.15 -15.78 6.45
N ASP A 280 -12.15 -15.36 7.71
CA ASP A 280 -13.33 -15.41 8.58
C ASP A 280 -14.42 -14.42 8.14
N THR A 281 -14.06 -13.33 7.46
CA THR A 281 -14.99 -12.36 6.84
C THR A 281 -15.71 -12.90 5.60
N LEU A 282 -15.20 -13.97 4.98
CA LEU A 282 -15.73 -14.51 3.73
C LEU A 282 -17.03 -15.30 3.94
N THR A 283 -18.00 -15.10 3.06
CA THR A 283 -19.24 -15.92 3.04
C THR A 283 -19.00 -17.32 2.47
N LYS A 284 -19.88 -18.28 2.81
CA LYS A 284 -19.71 -19.69 2.41
C LYS A 284 -19.64 -19.93 0.87
N PRO A 285 -20.36 -19.20 -0.01
CA PRO A 285 -20.15 -19.25 -1.46
C PRO A 285 -18.74 -18.80 -1.90
N GLN A 286 -18.23 -17.72 -1.29
CA GLN A 286 -16.93 -17.14 -1.63
C GLN A 286 -15.78 -18.06 -1.20
N ARG A 287 -15.85 -18.61 0.01
CA ARG A 287 -14.91 -19.64 0.49
C ARG A 287 -14.86 -20.85 -0.46
N ARG A 288 -16.03 -21.33 -0.92
CA ARG A 288 -16.12 -22.42 -1.90
C ARG A 288 -15.42 -22.06 -3.22
N HIS A 289 -15.67 -20.87 -3.75
CA HIS A 289 -15.07 -20.42 -5.02
C HIS A 289 -13.54 -20.33 -4.93
N ILE A 290 -12.99 -19.81 -3.83
CA ILE A 290 -11.53 -19.85 -3.58
C ILE A 290 -11.02 -21.29 -3.57
N GLY A 291 -11.75 -22.23 -2.94
CA GLY A 291 -11.43 -23.65 -2.98
C GLY A 291 -11.46 -24.27 -4.38
N ASP A 292 -12.34 -23.82 -5.28
CA ASP A 292 -12.36 -24.24 -6.70
C ASP A 292 -11.17 -23.69 -7.49
N VAL A 293 -10.79 -22.42 -7.27
CA VAL A 293 -9.61 -21.81 -7.91
C VAL A 293 -8.32 -22.50 -7.45
N LEU A 294 -8.18 -22.78 -6.15
CA LEU A 294 -7.00 -23.47 -5.62
C LEU A 294 -6.81 -24.89 -6.16
N VAL A 295 -7.91 -25.63 -6.35
CA VAL A 295 -7.85 -26.94 -7.03
C VAL A 295 -7.51 -26.78 -8.51
N THR A 296 -8.00 -25.73 -9.16
CA THR A 296 -7.68 -25.44 -10.58
C THR A 296 -6.20 -25.10 -10.77
N VAL A 297 -5.61 -24.29 -9.88
CA VAL A 297 -4.17 -23.96 -9.90
C VAL A 297 -3.32 -25.20 -9.61
N ALA A 298 -3.61 -25.94 -8.54
CA ALA A 298 -2.86 -27.16 -8.20
C ALA A 298 -2.98 -28.26 -9.26
N ALA A 299 -4.01 -28.22 -10.11
CA ALA A 299 -4.18 -29.14 -11.23
C ALA A 299 -3.51 -28.69 -12.53
N ALA A 300 -2.99 -27.46 -12.61
CA ALA A 300 -2.49 -26.88 -13.86
C ALA A 300 -1.28 -27.65 -14.44
N ASP A 301 -0.35 -28.05 -13.58
CA ASP A 301 0.86 -28.80 -13.95
C ASP A 301 0.61 -30.32 -14.10
N GLY A 302 -0.65 -30.77 -13.94
CA GLY A 302 -1.12 -32.13 -14.27
C GLY A 302 -0.67 -33.25 -13.33
N ILE A 303 0.28 -32.98 -12.42
CA ILE A 303 0.75 -33.89 -11.37
C ILE A 303 0.53 -33.19 -10.03
N ILE A 304 -0.20 -33.83 -9.12
CA ILE A 304 -0.55 -33.26 -7.80
C ILE A 304 0.02 -34.20 -6.74
N SER A 305 0.94 -33.70 -5.92
CA SER A 305 1.62 -34.46 -4.88
C SER A 305 0.73 -34.81 -3.70
N ALA A 306 1.17 -35.76 -2.87
CA ALA A 306 0.47 -36.11 -1.64
C ALA A 306 0.45 -34.95 -0.63
N ASP A 307 1.51 -34.14 -0.60
CA ASP A 307 1.69 -33.04 0.36
C ASP A 307 0.92 -31.77 -0.05
N GLU A 308 0.80 -31.47 -1.35
CA GLU A 308 -0.17 -30.50 -1.87
C GLU A 308 -1.60 -30.89 -1.52
N VAL A 309 -1.99 -32.16 -1.74
CA VAL A 309 -3.32 -32.66 -1.35
C VAL A 309 -3.52 -32.58 0.16
N ALA A 310 -2.48 -32.84 0.97
CA ALA A 310 -2.54 -32.67 2.42
C ALA A 310 -2.71 -31.18 2.82
N THR A 311 -2.09 -30.26 2.11
CA THR A 311 -2.19 -28.81 2.38
C THR A 311 -3.48 -28.20 1.84
N LEU A 312 -4.00 -28.64 0.68
CA LEU A 312 -5.36 -28.36 0.22
C LEU A 312 -6.40 -28.83 1.26
N ARG A 313 -6.24 -30.02 1.87
CA ARG A 313 -7.12 -30.46 2.98
C ARG A 313 -7.01 -29.56 4.22
N LYS A 314 -5.84 -29.01 4.56
CA LYS A 314 -5.69 -28.01 5.64
C LYS A 314 -6.43 -26.71 5.29
N ILE A 315 -6.25 -26.21 4.06
CA ILE A 315 -6.86 -24.97 3.59
C ILE A 315 -8.39 -25.10 3.47
N PHE A 316 -8.92 -26.22 2.97
CA PHE A 316 -10.37 -26.46 2.93
C PHE A 316 -11.00 -26.43 4.33
N ARG A 317 -10.30 -26.95 5.36
CA ARG A 317 -10.75 -26.84 6.76
C ARG A 317 -10.70 -25.39 7.27
N LEU A 318 -9.71 -24.59 6.89
CA LEU A 318 -9.66 -23.14 7.20
C LEU A 318 -10.78 -22.37 6.49
N LEU A 319 -11.20 -22.83 5.31
CA LEU A 319 -12.29 -22.26 4.50
C LEU A 319 -13.69 -22.76 4.89
N ASP A 320 -13.86 -23.55 5.98
CA ASP A 320 -15.14 -24.17 6.37
C ASP A 320 -15.80 -24.97 5.21
N LEU A 321 -14.95 -25.65 4.43
CA LEU A 321 -15.31 -26.56 3.34
C LEU A 321 -15.08 -28.01 3.74
N ASP A 322 -15.94 -28.89 3.24
CA ASP A 322 -15.80 -30.33 3.39
C ASP A 322 -14.59 -30.85 2.59
N PRO A 323 -13.54 -31.40 3.25
CA PRO A 323 -12.35 -31.90 2.58
C PRO A 323 -12.60 -33.19 1.78
N GLU A 324 -13.72 -33.90 1.96
CA GLU A 324 -14.06 -35.06 1.12
C GLU A 324 -14.38 -34.62 -0.32
N THR A 325 -14.88 -33.39 -0.51
CA THR A 325 -15.15 -32.83 -1.85
C THR A 325 -13.89 -32.61 -2.69
N LEU A 326 -12.69 -32.63 -2.10
CA LEU A 326 -11.43 -32.58 -2.86
C LEU A 326 -11.27 -33.81 -3.76
N ALA A 327 -11.68 -35.01 -3.31
CA ALA A 327 -11.48 -36.23 -4.10
C ALA A 327 -12.24 -36.19 -5.44
N SER A 328 -13.49 -35.70 -5.43
CA SER A 328 -14.30 -35.55 -6.65
C SER A 328 -13.86 -34.36 -7.51
N ARG A 329 -13.37 -33.26 -6.91
CA ARG A 329 -12.84 -32.09 -7.63
C ARG A 329 -11.50 -32.34 -8.31
N LEU A 330 -10.63 -33.18 -7.74
CA LEU A 330 -9.34 -33.57 -8.33
C LEU A 330 -9.50 -34.63 -9.43
N SER A 331 -10.56 -35.46 -9.37
CA SER A 331 -10.81 -36.55 -10.32
C SER A 331 -10.84 -36.16 -11.81
N PRO A 332 -11.51 -35.08 -12.27
CA PRO A 332 -11.51 -34.70 -13.69
C PRO A 332 -10.14 -34.26 -14.22
N SER A 333 -9.24 -33.78 -13.36
CA SER A 333 -7.88 -33.36 -13.74
C SER A 333 -6.86 -34.49 -13.65
N ARG A 334 -7.19 -35.62 -12.99
CA ARG A 334 -6.32 -36.79 -12.87
C ARG A 334 -6.27 -37.61 -14.16
N THR A 335 -5.64 -37.04 -15.18
CA THR A 335 -5.06 -37.80 -16.30
C THR A 335 -3.77 -38.50 -15.84
N THR A 336 -3.79 -39.12 -14.66
CA THR A 336 -2.62 -39.75 -14.06
C THR A 336 -2.26 -41.02 -14.85
N PRO A 337 -1.02 -41.18 -15.35
CA PRO A 337 -0.57 -42.41 -16.00
C PRO A 337 -0.31 -43.55 -14.99
N ASP A 338 -1.10 -43.61 -13.92
CA ASP A 338 -1.07 -44.62 -12.86
C ASP A 338 -2.28 -45.58 -12.99
N GLN A 339 -2.51 -46.01 -14.23
CA GLN A 339 -2.89 -47.40 -14.45
C GLN A 339 -1.62 -48.13 -14.84
N ALA A 340 -1.07 -48.94 -13.93
CA ALA A 340 -0.15 -50.00 -14.31
C ALA A 340 -0.77 -50.78 -15.48
N PRO A 341 -0.02 -51.09 -16.56
CA PRO A 341 -0.59 -51.52 -17.82
C PRO A 341 -1.44 -52.77 -17.61
N ALA A 342 -2.72 -52.68 -17.94
CA ALA A 342 -3.62 -53.81 -17.84
C ALA A 342 -3.17 -54.90 -18.82
N GLU A 343 -2.51 -55.95 -18.31
CA GLU A 343 -2.00 -57.11 -19.08
C GLU A 343 -3.13 -58.00 -19.65
N ARG A 344 -4.33 -57.45 -19.85
CA ARG A 344 -5.54 -58.12 -20.31
C ARG A 344 -6.29 -57.17 -21.26
N PRO A 345 -6.51 -57.54 -22.53
CA PRO A 345 -7.22 -56.69 -23.48
C PRO A 345 -8.61 -56.30 -22.96
N ILE A 346 -8.91 -55.00 -22.99
CA ILE A 346 -10.27 -54.51 -22.72
C ILE A 346 -11.15 -54.93 -23.90
N ILE A 347 -12.08 -55.85 -23.66
CA ILE A 347 -13.03 -56.34 -24.67
C ILE A 347 -14.11 -55.27 -24.85
N VAL A 348 -13.94 -54.44 -25.89
CA VAL A 348 -14.88 -53.35 -26.24
C VAL A 348 -16.20 -53.89 -26.85
N ARG A 349 -16.25 -55.18 -27.23
CA ARG A 349 -17.46 -55.88 -27.65
C ARG A 349 -17.32 -57.39 -27.47
N ASP A 350 -18.28 -58.01 -26.80
CA ASP A 350 -18.44 -59.47 -26.83
C ASP A 350 -18.80 -59.96 -28.23
N VAL A 351 -18.41 -61.20 -28.54
CA VAL A 351 -18.70 -61.89 -29.81
C VAL A 351 -20.11 -62.48 -29.76
N GLY A 352 -21.09 -61.61 -29.57
CA GLY A 352 -22.53 -61.87 -29.77
C GLY A 352 -22.96 -61.51 -31.18
N ALA A 353 -24.07 -62.13 -31.62
CA ALA A 353 -24.66 -62.09 -32.97
C ALA A 353 -24.46 -60.80 -33.78
N GLN A 354 -24.13 -60.95 -35.07
CA GLN A 354 -24.17 -59.83 -36.02
C GLN A 354 -25.63 -59.40 -36.25
N GLU A 355 -25.99 -58.21 -35.78
CA GLU A 355 -27.12 -57.48 -36.36
C GLU A 355 -26.80 -57.13 -37.83
N PRO A 356 -27.80 -57.18 -38.74
CA PRO A 356 -27.58 -56.84 -40.14
C PRO A 356 -27.25 -55.35 -40.27
N GLY A 357 -26.01 -55.06 -40.66
CA GLY A 357 -25.50 -53.70 -40.76
C GLY A 357 -26.29 -52.84 -41.76
N TYR A 358 -26.56 -51.58 -41.38
CA TYR A 358 -27.19 -50.61 -42.26
C TYR A 358 -26.36 -50.43 -43.55
N PRO A 359 -26.98 -50.45 -44.74
CA PRO A 359 -26.27 -50.22 -45.98
C PRO A 359 -25.80 -48.76 -46.03
N ILE A 360 -24.48 -48.55 -46.06
CA ILE A 360 -23.88 -47.24 -46.27
C ILE A 360 -24.34 -46.73 -47.65
N PRO A 361 -24.97 -45.55 -47.75
CA PRO A 361 -25.40 -45.01 -49.04
C PRO A 361 -24.21 -44.91 -50.01
N PRO A 362 -24.37 -45.30 -51.30
CA PRO A 362 -23.29 -45.19 -52.26
C PRO A 362 -22.86 -43.73 -52.38
N ARG A 363 -21.54 -43.48 -52.26
CA ARG A 363 -20.96 -42.14 -52.44
C ARG A 363 -21.40 -41.59 -53.79
N GLN A 364 -22.27 -40.57 -53.77
CA GLN A 364 -22.60 -39.83 -54.97
C GLN A 364 -21.33 -39.12 -55.46
N VAL A 365 -20.78 -39.60 -56.58
CA VAL A 365 -19.76 -38.88 -57.33
C VAL A 365 -20.50 -37.82 -58.16
N GLU A 366 -20.97 -36.77 -57.47
CA GLU A 366 -21.25 -35.51 -58.15
C GLU A 366 -19.92 -34.97 -58.69
N GLU A 367 -19.83 -34.78 -60.00
CA GLU A 367 -18.69 -34.13 -60.64
C GLU A 367 -18.70 -32.63 -60.29
N ARG A 368 -18.27 -32.30 -59.06
CA ARG A 368 -18.13 -30.93 -58.62
C ARG A 368 -17.04 -30.24 -59.42
N GLN A 369 -17.49 -29.45 -60.40
CA GLN A 369 -16.72 -28.39 -61.04
C GLN A 369 -16.02 -27.54 -59.97
N PRO A 370 -14.79 -27.04 -60.24
CA PRO A 370 -13.93 -26.49 -59.20
C PRO A 370 -14.48 -25.20 -58.59
N GLN A 371 -15.18 -25.34 -57.45
CA GLN A 371 -15.47 -24.22 -56.56
C GLN A 371 -14.19 -23.88 -55.77
N PRO A 372 -13.88 -22.59 -55.56
CA PRO A 372 -12.67 -22.16 -54.86
C PRO A 372 -12.71 -22.61 -53.40
N ALA A 373 -11.54 -22.95 -52.84
CA ALA A 373 -11.42 -23.45 -51.48
C ALA A 373 -11.83 -22.37 -50.46
N THR A 374 -13.03 -22.51 -49.89
CA THR A 374 -13.41 -21.78 -48.67
C THR A 374 -12.51 -22.24 -47.53
N PRO A 375 -11.79 -21.33 -46.84
CA PRO A 375 -11.02 -21.73 -45.67
C PRO A 375 -11.97 -22.22 -44.57
N VAL A 376 -11.59 -23.29 -43.87
CA VAL A 376 -12.28 -23.72 -42.65
C VAL A 376 -11.91 -22.72 -41.55
N VAL A 377 -12.66 -21.62 -41.49
CA VAL A 377 -12.51 -20.60 -40.46
C VAL A 377 -12.96 -21.19 -39.13
N PHE A 378 -12.01 -21.45 -38.24
CA PHE A 378 -12.29 -21.76 -36.83
C PHE A 378 -12.91 -20.51 -36.19
N ARG A 379 -14.24 -20.47 -36.14
CA ARG A 379 -14.97 -19.47 -35.37
C ARG A 379 -15.03 -19.94 -33.93
N LEU A 380 -14.52 -19.13 -33.00
CA LEU A 380 -14.94 -19.24 -31.61
C LEU A 380 -16.44 -18.92 -31.56
N ASP A 381 -17.15 -19.57 -30.65
CA ASP A 381 -18.53 -19.22 -30.35
C ASP A 381 -18.52 -17.99 -29.43
N ASP A 382 -18.78 -16.83 -30.02
CA ASP A 382 -18.86 -15.54 -29.31
C ASP A 382 -19.86 -15.58 -28.15
N THR A 383 -20.89 -16.44 -28.18
CA THR A 383 -21.86 -16.56 -27.09
C THR A 383 -21.30 -17.38 -25.92
N THR A 384 -20.51 -18.42 -26.18
CA THR A 384 -19.77 -19.15 -25.14
C THR A 384 -18.62 -18.31 -24.59
N LEU A 385 -17.93 -17.52 -25.42
CA LEU A 385 -16.97 -16.51 -24.96
C LEU A 385 -17.64 -15.51 -24.02
N GLN A 386 -18.72 -14.84 -24.44
CA GLN A 386 -19.43 -13.85 -23.62
C GLN A 386 -20.01 -14.47 -22.34
N ARG A 387 -20.43 -15.74 -22.36
CA ARG A 387 -20.83 -16.45 -21.14
C ARG A 387 -19.66 -16.66 -20.19
N ILE A 388 -18.50 -17.12 -20.68
CA ILE A 388 -17.29 -17.27 -19.85
C ILE A 388 -16.81 -15.90 -19.35
N GLU A 389 -16.78 -14.87 -20.19
CA GLU A 389 -16.38 -13.51 -19.80
C GLU A 389 -17.33 -12.87 -18.77
N SER A 390 -18.62 -13.18 -18.82
CA SER A 390 -19.62 -12.69 -17.85
C SER A 390 -19.67 -13.52 -16.56
N GLU A 391 -19.42 -14.83 -16.62
CA GLU A 391 -19.18 -15.67 -15.45
C GLU A 391 -17.89 -15.23 -14.74
N THR A 392 -16.80 -14.97 -15.48
CA THR A 392 -15.56 -14.41 -14.94
C THR A 392 -15.74 -12.97 -14.45
N ALA A 393 -16.52 -12.12 -15.13
CA ALA A 393 -16.80 -10.76 -14.64
C ALA A 393 -17.66 -10.75 -13.38
N ALA A 394 -18.64 -11.65 -13.26
CA ALA A 394 -19.41 -11.83 -12.04
C ALA A 394 -18.51 -12.31 -10.89
N VAL A 395 -17.55 -13.20 -11.18
CA VAL A 395 -16.49 -13.58 -10.24
C VAL A 395 -15.61 -12.39 -9.86
N SER A 396 -15.15 -11.56 -10.82
CA SER A 396 -14.36 -10.36 -10.52
C SER A 396 -15.12 -9.37 -9.63
N LEU A 397 -16.39 -9.10 -9.94
CA LEU A 397 -17.24 -8.18 -9.16
C LEU A 397 -17.50 -8.71 -7.75
N LEU A 398 -17.85 -9.98 -7.63
CA LEU A 398 -18.10 -10.61 -6.34
C LEU A 398 -16.81 -10.71 -5.50
N LEU A 399 -15.62 -10.77 -6.13
CA LEU A 399 -14.33 -10.65 -5.45
C LEU A 399 -13.93 -9.19 -5.15
N VAL A 400 -14.49 -8.18 -5.83
CA VAL A 400 -14.25 -6.76 -5.52
C VAL A 400 -15.07 -6.33 -4.30
N ASP A 401 -16.35 -6.70 -4.24
CA ASP A 401 -17.24 -6.36 -3.12
C ASP A 401 -16.74 -6.92 -1.77
N ILE A 402 -16.03 -8.06 -1.77
CA ILE A 402 -15.49 -8.69 -0.54
C ILE A 402 -14.45 -7.84 0.18
N PHE A 403 -13.62 -7.10 -0.56
CA PHE A 403 -12.37 -6.52 -0.02
C PHE A 403 -12.41 -4.98 0.03
N ASP A 404 -13.59 -4.36 -0.05
CA ASP A 404 -13.77 -2.90 0.13
C ASP A 404 -14.33 -2.51 1.52
N GLU A 405 -14.84 -3.46 2.31
CA GLU A 405 -15.39 -3.18 3.66
C GLU A 405 -14.32 -3.03 4.76
N ASP A 406 -13.26 -3.85 4.74
CA ASP A 406 -12.24 -3.93 5.82
C ASP A 406 -10.91 -3.21 5.53
N GLN A 407 -10.83 -2.39 4.48
CA GLN A 407 -9.66 -1.52 4.33
C GLN A 407 -9.82 -0.26 5.18
N GLU A 408 -9.11 -0.23 6.31
CA GLU A 408 -8.68 1.02 6.95
C GLU A 408 -7.88 1.85 5.93
N ARG A 409 -8.59 2.66 5.15
CA ARG A 409 -7.99 3.56 4.18
C ARG A 409 -7.12 4.52 4.96
N PHE A 410 -5.80 4.43 4.80
CA PHE A 410 -4.87 5.46 5.27
C PHE A 410 -5.21 6.77 4.53
N VAL A 411 -6.10 7.56 5.12
CA VAL A 411 -6.44 8.89 4.63
C VAL A 411 -5.30 9.81 5.05
N PRO A 412 -4.44 10.29 4.13
CA PRO A 412 -3.47 11.32 4.48
C PRO A 412 -4.24 12.52 5.06
N PRO A 413 -3.81 13.08 6.20
CA PRO A 413 -4.66 13.88 7.07
C PRO A 413 -5.27 15.06 6.33
N ARG A 414 -6.58 14.97 6.04
CA ARG A 414 -7.32 16.03 5.35
C ARG A 414 -7.33 17.30 6.22
N PRO A 415 -7.25 18.49 5.62
CA PRO A 415 -7.15 19.73 6.37
C PRO A 415 -8.44 19.98 7.16
N VAL A 416 -8.34 19.90 8.48
CA VAL A 416 -9.35 20.47 9.38
C VAL A 416 -9.35 21.99 9.22
N THR A 417 -10.50 22.56 8.87
CA THR A 417 -10.66 24.02 8.74
C THR A 417 -10.48 24.69 10.10
N PRO A 418 -9.77 25.83 10.20
CA PRO A 418 -9.48 26.46 11.50
C PRO A 418 -10.75 26.91 12.25
N GLY A 419 -11.11 26.16 13.28
CA GLY A 419 -11.98 26.62 14.36
C GLY A 419 -11.15 27.37 15.40
N ASP A 420 -11.60 28.58 15.74
CA ASP A 420 -10.96 29.55 16.63
C ASP A 420 -10.43 28.96 17.96
N ASN A 421 -9.21 29.35 18.37
CA ASN A 421 -8.84 29.44 19.80
C ASN A 421 -7.51 30.17 20.08
N GLY A 422 -7.62 31.31 20.78
CA GLY A 422 -6.86 31.54 22.03
C GLY A 422 -5.34 31.72 21.97
N THR A 423 -4.88 32.94 21.73
CA THR A 423 -3.53 33.38 22.16
C THR A 423 -3.40 33.35 23.69
N SER A 424 -2.33 32.75 24.23
CA SER A 424 -2.02 32.79 25.68
C SER A 424 -0.52 32.81 26.02
N ARG A 425 -0.19 33.29 27.23
CA ARG A 425 1.16 33.60 27.73
C ARG A 425 1.18 33.61 29.28
N VAL A 426 2.32 33.46 29.98
CA VAL A 426 3.69 33.21 29.46
C VAL A 426 4.07 31.73 29.58
N ASP A 427 4.72 31.15 30.59
CA ASP A 427 5.58 31.66 31.68
C ASP A 427 6.59 30.59 32.12
N ASN A 428 7.48 30.87 33.08
CA ASN A 428 8.64 30.05 33.42
C ASN A 428 8.60 29.38 34.81
N ALA A 429 9.28 28.21 34.88
CA ALA A 429 9.79 27.52 36.07
C ALA A 429 8.77 26.78 36.99
N PRO A 430 9.21 25.79 37.79
CA PRO A 430 10.56 25.21 37.91
C PRO A 430 10.70 23.77 37.37
N ASP A 431 11.93 23.26 37.38
CA ASP A 431 12.30 21.91 36.94
C ASP A 431 11.78 20.81 37.90
N CYS A 432 11.23 19.73 37.34
CA CYS A 432 10.79 18.54 38.07
C CYS A 432 10.80 17.32 37.13
N GLY A 433 11.43 16.22 37.54
CA GLY A 433 11.83 15.10 36.64
C GLY A 433 10.71 14.21 36.07
N SER A 434 9.44 14.60 36.18
CA SER A 434 8.27 13.82 35.73
C SER A 434 7.86 14.06 34.27
N ASP A 435 8.27 15.17 33.66
CA ASP A 435 7.76 15.65 32.36
C ASP A 435 8.59 15.22 31.13
N ARG A 436 9.37 14.13 31.22
CA ARG A 436 9.96 13.52 30.01
C ARG A 436 8.87 12.75 29.26
N PRO A 437 8.55 13.11 27.99
CA PRO A 437 7.63 12.33 27.17
C PRO A 437 8.21 10.95 26.89
N ILE A 438 7.34 9.94 26.89
CA ILE A 438 7.70 8.56 26.54
C ILE A 438 7.84 8.46 25.01
N ARG A 439 8.73 7.58 24.52
CA ARG A 439 9.05 7.47 23.10
C ARG A 439 7.85 6.99 22.29
N GLY A 440 7.09 7.93 21.73
CA GLY A 440 5.87 7.67 20.95
C GLY A 440 4.65 8.44 21.46
N LEU A 441 4.63 8.83 22.73
CA LEU A 441 3.53 9.59 23.36
C LEU A 441 3.84 11.09 23.43
N ASP A 442 2.80 11.90 23.40
CA ASP A 442 2.90 13.31 23.79
C ASP A 442 2.92 13.47 25.31
N LEU A 443 3.04 14.71 25.80
CA LEU A 443 3.09 15.00 27.23
C LEU A 443 1.75 14.74 27.96
N PRO A 444 0.56 15.10 27.41
CA PRO A 444 -0.74 14.67 27.93
C PRO A 444 -0.87 13.15 28.14
N HIS A 445 -0.65 12.33 27.11
CA HIS A 445 -0.79 10.87 27.18
C HIS A 445 0.32 10.23 28.03
N THR A 446 1.54 10.77 28.03
CA THR A 446 2.60 10.34 28.97
C THR A 446 2.17 10.53 30.43
N ARG A 447 1.51 11.65 30.76
CA ARG A 447 1.03 11.92 32.12
C ARG A 447 -0.16 11.02 32.49
N LEU A 448 -1.06 10.73 31.55
CA LEU A 448 -2.15 9.76 31.74
C LEU A 448 -1.59 8.34 31.98
N LEU A 449 -0.67 7.86 31.14
CA LEU A 449 -0.05 6.53 31.27
C LEU A 449 0.61 6.33 32.64
N ARG A 450 1.38 7.33 33.10
CA ARG A 450 2.01 7.30 34.43
C ARG A 450 1.00 7.24 35.57
N ALA A 451 -0.16 7.88 35.42
CA ALA A 451 -1.23 7.84 36.42
C ALA A 451 -2.05 6.54 36.38
N LEU A 452 -2.23 5.93 35.20
CA LEU A 452 -2.86 4.62 35.05
C LEU A 452 -2.07 3.52 35.77
N ALA A 453 -0.73 3.57 35.68
CA ALA A 453 0.18 2.61 36.30
C ALA A 453 0.15 2.58 37.85
N GLU A 454 -0.61 3.48 38.50
CA GLU A 454 -0.82 3.46 39.95
C GLU A 454 -1.86 2.40 40.38
N ARG A 455 -2.63 1.80 39.46
CA ARG A 455 -3.69 0.83 39.74
C ARG A 455 -3.89 -0.19 38.63
N ASP A 456 -4.04 -1.46 39.01
CA ASP A 456 -4.27 -2.59 38.09
C ASP A 456 -5.67 -2.60 37.45
N GLN A 457 -6.64 -1.86 38.01
CA GLN A 457 -8.03 -1.78 37.54
C GLN A 457 -8.63 -0.38 37.72
N TRP A 458 -9.45 0.05 36.75
CA TRP A 458 -10.19 1.32 36.75
C TRP A 458 -11.64 1.11 36.26
N GLU A 459 -12.61 1.73 36.94
CA GLU A 459 -13.97 1.87 36.41
C GLU A 459 -13.96 2.91 35.27
N ALA A 460 -14.75 2.70 34.21
CA ALA A 460 -14.78 3.60 33.04
C ALA A 460 -14.98 5.09 33.42
N ALA A 461 -15.93 5.41 34.30
CA ALA A 461 -16.17 6.78 34.76
C ALA A 461 -15.00 7.40 35.55
N ALA A 462 -14.18 6.58 36.23
CA ALA A 462 -12.97 7.04 36.90
C ALA A 462 -11.83 7.31 35.90
N PHE A 463 -11.79 6.52 34.80
CA PHE A 463 -10.88 6.75 33.69
C PHE A 463 -11.24 8.01 32.87
N GLU A 464 -12.52 8.22 32.54
CA GLU A 464 -12.98 9.45 31.86
C GLU A 464 -12.57 10.72 32.62
N ALA A 465 -12.71 10.71 33.95
CA ALA A 465 -12.29 11.82 34.81
C ALA A 465 -10.76 12.03 34.77
N LEU A 466 -9.97 10.96 34.65
CA LEU A 466 -8.52 11.00 34.54
C LEU A 466 -8.08 11.52 33.16
N ALA A 467 -8.67 11.02 32.07
CA ALA A 467 -8.46 11.50 30.71
C ALA A 467 -8.80 13.00 30.58
N THR A 468 -9.95 13.42 31.12
CA THR A 468 -10.40 14.82 31.18
C THR A 468 -9.41 15.71 31.93
N LYS A 469 -8.92 15.25 33.10
CA LYS A 469 -7.89 15.95 33.90
C LYS A 469 -6.57 16.13 33.14
N HIS A 470 -6.25 15.24 32.19
CA HIS A 470 -5.07 15.31 31.35
C HIS A 470 -5.32 15.91 29.95
N HIS A 471 -6.54 16.42 29.69
CA HIS A 471 -6.97 17.04 28.43
C HIS A 471 -6.91 16.12 27.19
N VAL A 472 -7.16 14.82 27.38
CA VAL A 472 -7.26 13.82 26.30
C VAL A 472 -8.66 13.20 26.27
N LEU A 473 -9.08 12.72 25.10
CA LEU A 473 -10.35 12.00 24.96
C LEU A 473 -10.18 10.55 25.46
N PRO A 474 -11.16 9.95 26.16
CA PRO A 474 -10.99 8.63 26.78
C PRO A 474 -10.64 7.54 25.75
N ASP A 475 -11.49 7.33 24.74
CA ASP A 475 -11.37 6.25 23.77
C ASP A 475 -10.07 6.37 22.96
N GLY A 476 -9.83 7.54 22.37
CA GLY A 476 -8.60 7.81 21.61
C GLY A 476 -7.32 7.74 22.45
N ALA A 477 -7.40 7.93 23.77
CA ALA A 477 -6.27 7.71 24.66
C ALA A 477 -6.05 6.21 24.96
N ILE A 478 -7.11 5.40 25.04
CA ILE A 478 -6.99 3.93 25.09
C ILE A 478 -6.34 3.43 23.79
N ASP A 479 -6.84 3.86 22.63
CA ASP A 479 -6.29 3.49 21.32
C ASP A 479 -4.80 3.84 21.20
N THR A 480 -4.44 5.09 21.49
CA THR A 480 -3.04 5.58 21.39
C THR A 480 -2.10 4.84 22.36
N ILE A 481 -2.57 4.48 23.56
CA ILE A 481 -1.78 3.73 24.54
C ILE A 481 -1.66 2.26 24.13
N ASN A 482 -2.73 1.65 23.62
CA ASN A 482 -2.73 0.26 23.17
C ASN A 482 -1.97 0.06 21.86
N GLU A 483 -2.00 1.01 20.91
CA GLU A 483 -1.17 0.96 19.69
C GLU A 483 0.31 0.92 20.06
N LEU A 484 0.76 1.79 20.98
CA LEU A 484 2.15 1.80 21.43
C LEU A 484 2.51 0.55 22.25
N ALA A 485 1.59 0.01 23.06
CA ALA A 485 1.79 -1.25 23.77
C ALA A 485 1.98 -2.42 22.80
N LEU A 486 1.11 -2.53 21.80
CA LEU A 486 1.16 -3.58 20.77
C LEU A 486 2.42 -3.47 19.90
N ASP A 487 2.89 -2.26 19.56
CA ASP A 487 4.15 -2.07 18.82
C ASP A 487 5.40 -2.28 19.70
N ALA A 488 5.29 -2.24 21.03
CA ALA A 488 6.41 -2.44 21.97
C ALA A 488 6.55 -3.88 22.50
N VAL A 489 5.44 -4.55 22.83
CA VAL A 489 5.41 -5.88 23.49
C VAL A 489 4.46 -6.90 22.85
N GLU A 490 3.79 -6.55 21.75
CA GLU A 490 2.75 -7.38 21.08
C GLU A 490 1.50 -7.69 21.95
N GLU A 491 1.33 -7.02 23.10
CA GLU A 491 0.17 -7.07 24.00
C GLU A 491 -0.43 -5.66 24.24
N PRO A 492 -1.75 -5.51 24.43
CA PRO A 492 -2.35 -4.23 24.83
C PRO A 492 -2.01 -3.87 26.29
N ALA A 493 -2.05 -2.59 26.62
CA ALA A 493 -1.83 -2.07 27.97
C ALA A 493 -3.13 -1.89 28.78
N ILE A 494 -4.27 -1.74 28.11
CA ILE A 494 -5.60 -1.50 28.69
C ILE A 494 -6.61 -2.44 28.01
N GLU A 495 -7.30 -3.28 28.78
CA GLU A 495 -8.31 -4.23 28.29
C GLU A 495 -9.66 -4.06 29.01
N GLY A 496 -10.77 -4.16 28.27
CA GLY A 496 -12.14 -4.11 28.80
C GLY A 496 -12.94 -2.87 28.38
N GLU A 497 -14.23 -2.86 28.71
CA GLU A 497 -15.18 -1.77 28.39
C GLU A 497 -15.76 -1.14 29.67
N GLU A 498 -16.50 -1.92 30.48
CA GLU A 498 -17.09 -1.43 31.75
C GLU A 498 -16.04 -1.24 32.87
N THR A 499 -15.08 -2.17 32.94
CA THR A 499 -13.95 -2.16 33.88
C THR A 499 -12.66 -2.36 33.10
N LEU A 500 -11.81 -1.34 33.11
CA LEU A 500 -10.51 -1.34 32.43
C LEU A 500 -9.47 -2.05 33.30
N THR A 501 -8.93 -3.15 32.79
CA THR A 501 -7.82 -3.90 33.40
C THR A 501 -6.50 -3.44 32.78
N ILE A 502 -5.50 -3.17 33.61
CA ILE A 502 -4.21 -2.63 33.18
C ILE A 502 -3.17 -3.76 33.13
N ASN A 503 -2.58 -3.97 31.96
CA ASN A 503 -1.53 -4.98 31.77
C ASN A 503 -0.21 -4.47 32.38
N ALA A 504 0.08 -4.92 33.60
CA ALA A 504 1.26 -4.52 34.36
C ALA A 504 2.61 -4.87 33.67
N TYR A 505 2.64 -5.83 32.72
CA TYR A 505 3.84 -6.13 31.93
C TYR A 505 4.04 -5.07 30.84
N ALA A 506 3.03 -4.83 30.01
CA ALA A 506 3.07 -3.79 28.97
C ALA A 506 3.38 -2.40 29.57
N MET A 507 2.74 -2.04 30.69
CA MET A 507 2.99 -0.76 31.37
C MET A 507 4.42 -0.64 31.90
N GLN A 508 5.06 -1.74 32.33
CA GLN A 508 6.45 -1.70 32.79
C GLN A 508 7.45 -1.52 31.66
N GLU A 509 7.21 -2.11 30.48
CA GLU A 509 8.06 -1.89 29.31
C GLU A 509 7.88 -0.48 28.71
N LEU A 510 6.65 0.06 28.71
CA LEU A 510 6.35 1.43 28.25
C LEU A 510 6.90 2.55 29.16
N LEU A 511 7.29 2.24 30.41
CA LEU A 511 7.77 3.23 31.39
C LEU A 511 9.29 3.27 31.58
N LYS A 512 10.06 2.57 30.74
CA LYS A 512 11.54 2.53 30.73
C LYS A 512 12.18 3.68 29.93
#